data_AF-A0ABD2HPU2-F1
#
_entry.id   AF-A0ABD2HPU2-F1
#
_cell.length_a   1.000
_cell.length_b   1.000
_cell.length_c   1.000
_cell.angle_alpha   90.00
_cell.angle_beta   90.00
_cell.angle_gamma   90.00
#
_symmetry.space_group_name_H-M   'P 1'
#
loop_
_entity.id
_entity.type
_entity.pdbx_description
1 polymer ?
#
loop_
_entity_poly.entity_id
_entity_poly.type
_entity_poly.pdbx_seq_one_letter_code
_entity_poly.pdbx_strand_id
1 'polypeptide(L)'
;MLRMFYDSVVASVILYAVVCWGSRLKATDANRLNKLIRKAGSVLGVELEPLLEVSERRMLRKLLSILGNNSHPMHATLEAYQSTLSSRLRAPRSTTQRHRRSFRPVAIKLYNSSSCRKDS
;
A
#
# COMPACT_ATOMS: atom_id res chain seq x y z
N MET A 1 -23.61 11.03 -8.11
CA MET A 1 -23.52 11.36 -6.67
C MET A 1 -23.02 10.20 -5.82
N LEU A 2 -23.65 9.01 -5.87
CA LEU A 2 -23.25 7.86 -5.04
C LEU A 2 -21.78 7.42 -5.18
N ARG A 3 -21.22 7.52 -6.40
CA ARG A 3 -19.81 7.20 -6.66
C ARG A 3 -18.85 8.11 -5.90
N MET A 4 -19.11 9.41 -5.87
CA MET A 4 -18.26 10.37 -5.15
C MET A 4 -18.33 10.16 -3.63
N PHE A 5 -19.50 9.79 -3.11
CA PHE A 5 -19.66 9.41 -1.70
C PHE A 5 -18.84 8.16 -1.35
N TYR A 6 -18.84 7.16 -2.23
CA TYR A 6 -18.01 5.97 -2.05
C TYR A 6 -16.52 6.31 -2.08
N ASP A 7 -16.06 7.02 -3.11
CA ASP A 7 -14.64 7.35 -3.30
C ASP A 7 -14.08 8.25 -2.19
N SER A 8 -14.91 9.13 -1.61
CA SER A 8 -14.50 10.05 -0.55
C SER A 8 -14.63 9.45 0.85
N VAL A 9 -15.80 8.91 1.22
CA VAL A 9 -16.10 8.48 2.59
C VAL A 9 -15.83 7.00 2.79
N VAL A 10 -16.43 6.15 1.95
CA VAL A 10 -16.34 4.69 2.16
C VAL A 10 -14.91 4.21 1.93
N ALA A 11 -14.27 4.65 0.85
CA ALA A 11 -12.90 4.30 0.55
C ALA A 11 -11.92 4.81 1.62
N SER A 12 -12.11 6.02 2.15
CA SER A 12 -11.24 6.56 3.21
C SER A 12 -11.37 5.78 4.51
N VAL A 13 -12.58 5.42 4.94
CA VAL A 13 -12.84 4.61 6.14
C VAL A 13 -12.22 3.21 6.00
N ILE A 14 -12.44 2.53 4.87
CA ILE A 14 -11.89 1.19 4.64
C ILE A 14 -10.35 1.25 4.63
N LEU A 15 -9.76 2.25 3.98
CA LEU A 15 -8.30 2.41 3.95
C LEU A 15 -7.73 2.76 5.32
N TYR A 16 -8.41 3.61 6.08
CA TYR A 16 -8.02 3.90 7.47
C TYR A 16 -8.03 2.63 8.32
N ALA A 17 -9.10 1.82 8.23
CA ALA A 17 -9.19 0.53 8.93
C ALA A 17 -8.04 -0.41 8.53
N VAL A 18 -7.69 -0.47 7.24
CA VAL A 18 -6.52 -1.25 6.76
C VAL A 18 -5.21 -0.67 7.28
N VAL A 19 -5.03 0.63 7.39
CA VAL A 19 -3.79 1.21 7.92
C VAL A 19 -3.66 0.93 9.42
N CYS A 20 -4.74 1.11 10.18
CA CYS A 20 -4.76 0.90 11.63
C CYS A 20 -4.65 -0.58 12.03
N TRP A 21 -5.29 -1.49 11.28
CA TRP A 21 -5.33 -2.92 11.60
C TRP A 21 -4.56 -3.82 10.63
N GLY A 22 -3.96 -3.27 9.57
CA GLY A 22 -3.30 -4.00 8.47
C GLY A 22 -2.21 -4.97 8.93
N SER A 23 -1.52 -4.65 10.03
CA SER A 23 -0.51 -5.54 10.62
C SER A 23 -1.11 -6.87 11.11
N ARG A 24 -2.39 -6.86 11.49
CA ARG A 24 -3.15 -8.02 11.99
C ARG A 24 -4.15 -8.59 10.98
N LEU A 25 -4.35 -7.90 9.85
CA LEU A 25 -5.34 -8.28 8.84
C LEU A 25 -4.93 -9.61 8.19
N LYS A 26 -5.78 -10.63 8.34
CA LYS A 26 -5.58 -11.94 7.70
C LYS A 26 -6.14 -11.92 6.29
N ALA A 27 -5.74 -12.89 5.46
CA ALA A 27 -6.31 -13.07 4.13
C ALA A 27 -7.85 -13.22 4.17
N THR A 28 -8.38 -13.81 5.25
CA THR A 28 -9.82 -13.91 5.50
C THR A 28 -10.50 -12.55 5.64
N ASP A 29 -9.87 -11.61 6.35
CA ASP A 29 -10.41 -10.27 6.58
C ASP A 29 -10.34 -9.44 5.30
N ALA A 30 -9.23 -9.55 4.56
CA ALA A 30 -9.09 -8.95 3.24
C ALA A 30 -10.17 -9.46 2.26
N ASN A 31 -10.46 -10.76 2.27
CA ASN A 31 -11.51 -11.35 1.45
C ASN A 31 -12.91 -10.87 1.85
N ARG A 32 -13.19 -10.68 3.15
CA ARG A 32 -14.45 -10.11 3.63
C ARG A 32 -14.61 -8.66 3.14
N LEU A 33 -13.55 -7.86 3.24
CA LEU A 33 -13.56 -6.47 2.75
C LEU A 33 -13.73 -6.41 1.23
N ASN A 34 -13.04 -7.26 0.48
CA ASN A 34 -13.22 -7.35 -0.98
C ASN A 34 -14.65 -7.74 -1.36
N LYS A 35 -15.31 -8.63 -0.61
CA LYS A 35 -16.75 -8.94 -0.84
C LYS A 35 -17.63 -7.71 -0.63
N LEU A 36 -17.35 -6.87 0.38
CA LEU A 36 -18.08 -5.62 0.60
C LEU A 36 -17.86 -4.63 -0.54
N ILE A 37 -16.62 -4.51 -1.03
CA ILE A 37 -16.29 -3.66 -2.19
C ILE A 37 -17.02 -4.14 -3.44
N ARG A 38 -17.04 -5.45 -3.72
CA ARG A 38 -17.78 -6.00 -4.87
C ARG A 38 -19.29 -5.75 -4.76
N LYS A 39 -19.87 -5.90 -3.57
CA LYS A 39 -21.28 -5.55 -3.34
C LYS A 39 -21.54 -4.06 -3.57
N ALA A 40 -20.68 -3.18 -3.07
CA ALA A 40 -20.79 -1.75 -3.32
C ALA A 40 -20.68 -1.43 -4.82
N GLY A 41 -19.77 -2.10 -5.53
CA GLY A 41 -19.63 -1.96 -6.99
C GLY A 41 -20.89 -2.38 -7.74
N SER A 42 -21.51 -3.49 -7.33
CA SER A 42 -22.81 -3.93 -7.88
C SER A 42 -23.92 -2.91 -7.69
N VAL A 43 -23.98 -2.23 -6.53
CA VAL A 43 -24.97 -1.17 -6.25
C VAL A 43 -24.68 0.09 -7.08
N LEU A 44 -23.40 0.40 -7.28
CA LEU A 44 -22.96 1.55 -8.07
C LEU A 44 -23.02 1.31 -9.58
N GLY A 45 -23.24 0.06 -10.02
CA GLY A 45 -23.16 -0.35 -11.43
C GLY A 45 -21.75 -0.25 -12.01
N VAL A 46 -20.71 -0.27 -11.17
CA VAL A 46 -19.31 -0.07 -11.58
C VAL A 46 -18.42 -1.07 -10.86
N GLU A 47 -17.46 -1.65 -11.57
CA GLU A 47 -16.43 -2.47 -10.93
C GLU A 47 -15.45 -1.59 -10.15
N LEU A 48 -15.32 -1.88 -8.85
CA LEU A 48 -14.43 -1.16 -7.95
C LEU A 48 -13.13 -1.94 -7.76
N GLU A 49 -12.00 -1.23 -7.75
CA GLU A 49 -10.68 -1.84 -7.53
C GLU A 49 -10.63 -2.60 -6.18
N PRO A 50 -10.02 -3.79 -6.14
CA PRO A 50 -9.82 -4.54 -4.91
C PRO A 50 -9.08 -3.73 -3.86
N LEU A 51 -9.41 -3.94 -2.58
CA LEU A 51 -8.83 -3.19 -1.48
C LEU A 51 -7.30 -3.26 -1.43
N LEU A 52 -6.79 -4.46 -1.72
CA LEU A 52 -5.37 -4.74 -1.65
C LEU A 52 -4.62 -3.88 -2.67
N GLU A 53 -5.10 -3.82 -3.92
CA GLU A 53 -4.50 -3.01 -4.98
C GLU A 53 -4.53 -1.50 -4.67
N VAL A 54 -5.67 -1.00 -4.17
CA VAL A 54 -5.78 0.41 -3.77
C VAL A 54 -4.81 0.72 -2.62
N SER A 55 -4.69 -0.19 -1.65
CA SER A 55 -3.78 -0.03 -0.52
C SER A 55 -2.31 -0.07 -0.96
N GLU A 56 -1.94 -0.97 -1.85
CA GLU A 56 -0.59 -1.09 -2.41
C GLU A 56 -0.21 0.15 -3.21
N ARG A 57 -1.12 0.62 -4.08
CA ARG A 57 -0.93 1.85 -4.85
C ARG A 57 -0.76 3.07 -3.95
N ARG A 58 -1.54 3.16 -2.87
CA ARG A 58 -1.40 4.26 -1.88
C ARG A 58 -0.11 4.15 -1.07
N MET A 59 0.29 2.95 -0.65
CA MET A 59 1.56 2.72 0.04
C MET A 59 2.74 3.12 -0.84
N LEU A 60 2.72 2.75 -2.11
CA LEU A 60 3.75 3.12 -3.08
C LEU A 60 3.81 4.63 -3.28
N ARG A 61 2.67 5.30 -3.49
CA ARG A 61 2.64 6.78 -3.58
C ARG A 61 3.19 7.44 -2.33
N LYS A 62 2.84 6.93 -1.15
CA LYS A 62 3.35 7.47 0.12
C LYS A 62 4.87 7.28 0.24
N LEU A 63 5.39 6.12 -0.17
CA LEU A 63 6.83 5.86 -0.19
C LEU A 63 7.56 6.81 -1.15
N LEU A 64 7.04 7.00 -2.36
CA LEU A 64 7.61 7.96 -3.32
C LEU A 64 7.57 9.39 -2.79
N SER A 65 6.49 9.79 -2.13
CA SER A 65 6.38 11.09 -1.48
C SER A 65 7.40 11.29 -0.36
N ILE A 66 7.76 10.22 0.37
CA ILE A 66 8.83 10.27 1.38
C ILE A 66 10.19 10.37 0.69
N LEU A 67 10.44 9.59 -0.37
CA LEU A 67 11.69 9.61 -1.13
C LEU A 67 11.95 10.95 -1.83
N GLY A 68 10.90 11.66 -2.24
CA GLY A 68 11.01 13.00 -2.83
C GLY A 68 11.07 14.13 -1.81
N ASN A 69 11.01 13.85 -0.51
CA ASN A 69 11.00 14.86 0.55
C ASN A 69 12.17 14.67 1.52
N ASN A 70 13.25 15.40 1.28
CA ASN A 70 14.49 15.33 2.06
C ASN A 70 14.31 15.73 3.54
N SER A 71 13.28 16.52 3.87
CA SER A 71 12.98 16.93 5.26
C SER A 71 12.19 15.87 6.03
N HIS A 72 11.74 14.79 5.38
CA HIS A 72 10.99 13.74 6.05
C HIS A 72 11.91 12.91 6.96
N PRO A 73 11.54 12.61 8.22
CA PRO A 73 12.41 11.91 9.17
C PRO A 73 12.81 10.49 8.72
N MET A 74 12.00 9.87 7.87
CA MET A 74 12.34 8.57 7.26
C MET A 74 13.17 8.66 5.97
N HIS A 75 13.38 9.84 5.39
CA HIS A 75 14.11 9.99 4.12
C HIS A 75 15.52 9.43 4.21
N ALA A 76 16.31 9.90 5.18
CA ALA A 76 17.70 9.47 5.39
C ALA A 76 17.82 7.94 5.53
N THR A 77 16.86 7.29 6.20
CA THR A 77 16.87 5.83 6.34
C THR A 77 16.56 5.08 5.04
N LEU A 78 15.71 5.64 4.18
CA LEU A 78 15.37 5.03 2.90
C LEU A 78 16.47 5.27 1.86
N GLU A 79 17.09 6.45 1.90
CA GLU A 79 18.27 6.79 1.10
C GLU A 79 19.43 5.84 1.40
N ALA A 80 19.70 5.55 2.67
CA ALA A 80 20.69 4.53 3.06
C ALA A 80 20.39 3.11 2.54
N TYR A 81 19.12 2.82 2.21
CA TYR A 81 18.72 1.56 1.58
C TYR A 81 18.76 1.60 0.06
N GLN A 82 18.94 2.76 -0.57
CA GLN A 82 19.11 2.82 -2.02
C GLN A 82 20.42 2.13 -2.40
N SER A 83 20.32 1.22 -3.37
CA SER A 83 21.52 0.62 -3.94
C SER A 83 22.12 1.59 -4.95
N THR A 84 23.41 1.90 -4.85
CA THR A 84 24.10 2.73 -5.84
C THR A 84 24.18 2.10 -7.23
N LEU A 85 24.10 0.76 -7.29
CA LEU A 85 24.17 -0.04 -8.51
C LEU A 85 22.80 -0.39 -9.11
N SER A 86 21.70 -0.18 -8.37
CA SER A 86 20.37 -0.50 -8.87
C SER A 86 19.33 0.47 -8.32
N SER A 87 18.34 0.84 -9.12
CA SER A 87 17.21 1.67 -8.71
C SER A 87 16.29 1.03 -7.64
N ARG A 88 16.74 -0.04 -6.98
CA ARG A 88 16.03 -0.85 -5.98
C ARG A 88 16.44 -0.46 -4.56
N LEU A 89 15.48 -0.59 -3.64
CA LEU A 89 15.68 -0.39 -2.21
C LEU A 89 16.02 -1.72 -1.52
N ARG A 90 17.06 -1.75 -0.70
CA ARG A 90 17.45 -2.92 0.10
C ARG A 90 16.50 -3.07 1.28
N ALA A 91 15.73 -4.15 1.30
CA ALA A 91 14.83 -4.42 2.42
C ALA A 91 15.62 -4.86 3.66
N PRO A 92 15.39 -4.24 4.84
CA PRO A 92 16.02 -4.69 6.07
C PRO A 92 15.58 -6.12 6.42
N ARG A 93 16.50 -6.93 6.95
CA ARG A 93 16.18 -8.29 7.43
C ARG A 93 15.29 -8.18 8.66
N SER A 94 14.19 -8.94 8.66
CA SER A 94 13.24 -8.98 9.76
C SER A 94 12.99 -10.42 10.20
N THR A 95 13.12 -10.67 11.50
CA THR A 95 12.81 -11.97 12.12
C THR A 95 11.33 -12.10 12.45
N THR A 96 10.67 -11.02 12.87
CA THR A 96 9.26 -11.06 13.30
C THR A 96 8.28 -10.81 12.16
N GLN A 97 7.12 -11.50 12.19
CA GLN A 97 6.04 -11.29 11.23
C GLN A 97 5.42 -9.89 11.36
N ARG A 98 5.37 -9.34 12.59
CA ARG A 98 4.88 -7.98 12.85
C ARG A 98 5.67 -6.94 12.05
N HIS A 99 6.99 -6.97 12.13
CA HIS A 99 7.81 -6.02 11.39
C HIS A 99 7.73 -6.29 9.89
N ARG A 100 7.74 -7.56 9.43
CA ARG A 100 7.54 -7.92 8.00
C ARG A 100 6.25 -7.39 7.38
N ARG A 101 5.18 -7.25 8.17
CA ARG A 101 3.87 -6.73 7.75
C ARG A 101 3.69 -5.22 7.99
N SER A 102 4.69 -4.55 8.54
CA SER A 102 4.65 -3.10 8.72
C SER A 102 4.87 -2.38 7.38
N PHE A 103 4.48 -1.11 7.33
CA PHE A 103 4.57 -0.27 6.13
C PHE A 103 5.94 -0.36 5.43
N ARG A 104 7.04 -0.25 6.17
CA ARG A 104 8.40 -0.11 5.61
C ARG A 104 8.82 -1.30 4.73
N PRO A 105 8.88 -2.56 5.22
CA PRO A 105 9.26 -3.70 4.38
C PRO A 105 8.24 -4.05 3.30
N VAL A 106 6.94 -3.79 3.51
CA VAL A 106 5.92 -4.03 2.47
C VAL A 106 6.08 -3.02 1.34
N ALA A 107 6.22 -1.73 1.65
CA ALA A 107 6.38 -0.67 0.66
C ALA A 107 7.68 -0.84 -0.15
N ILE A 108 8.79 -1.23 0.48
CA ILE A 108 10.05 -1.52 -0.23
C ILE A 108 9.89 -2.68 -1.22
N LYS A 109 9.19 -3.76 -0.82
CA LYS A 109 8.93 -4.89 -1.73
C LYS A 109 8.10 -4.45 -2.94
N LEU A 110 7.02 -3.70 -2.70
CA LEU A 110 6.16 -3.18 -3.78
C LEU A 110 6.94 -2.27 -4.72
N TYR A 111 7.77 -1.38 -4.19
CA TYR A 111 8.63 -0.51 -4.98
C TYR A 111 9.57 -1.31 -5.88
N ASN A 112 10.27 -2.31 -5.34
CA ASN A 112 11.18 -3.16 -6.11
C ASN A 112 10.47 -3.99 -7.18
N SER A 113 9.27 -4.49 -6.89
CA SER A 113 8.44 -5.20 -7.87
C SER A 113 7.94 -4.28 -8.97
N SER A 114 7.65 -3.01 -8.66
CA SER A 114 7.19 -2.01 -9.62
C SER A 114 8.32 -1.44 -10.50
N SER A 115 9.53 -1.28 -9.96
CA SER A 115 10.67 -0.77 -10.72
C SER A 115 11.18 -1.79 -11.74
N CYS A 116 11.12 -3.09 -11.40
CA CYS A 116 11.47 -4.17 -12.33
C CYS A 116 10.54 -4.28 -13.55
N ARG A 117 9.33 -3.71 -13.51
CA ARG A 117 8.42 -3.68 -14.67
C ARG A 117 8.70 -2.55 -15.65
N LYS A 118 9.54 -1.57 -15.30
CA LYS A 118 9.86 -0.45 -16.20
C LYS A 118 11.00 -0.76 -17.17
N ASP A 119 11.67 -1.90 -17.01
CA ASP A 119 12.83 -2.32 -17.81
C ASP A 119 12.48 -3.43 -18.83
N SER A 120 11.22 -3.50 -19.29
CA SER A 120 10.73 -4.43 -20.33
C SER A 120 9.82 -3.70 -21.30
#